data_AF-A0A2P4YI11-F1
#
_entry.id   AF-A0A2P4YI11-F1
#
_cell.length_a   1.000
_cell.length_b   1.000
_cell.length_c   1.000
_cell.angle_alpha   90.00
_cell.angle_beta   90.00
_cell.angle_gamma   90.00
#
_symmetry.space_group_name_H-M   'P 1'
#
loop_
_entity.id
_entity.type
_entity.pdbx_description
1 polymer ?
#
loop_
_entity_poly.entity_id
_entity_poly.type
_entity_poly.pdbx_seq_one_letter_code
_entity_poly.pdbx_strand_id
1 'polypeptide(L)'
;MSHATAVLVFRILAGCSYLVMLTSPSLNIYRVYKAKSVGVQSIFPLVSLLANSHIWMMYGYLAKIYFPVFSCFLVGDFAAAIYLAIYYRYSNNRGYVVRSIATTVVIIAILSAYAIVGGLGYTNQSRHGASTVLGFFADIASLCLYCAPMEKLFQVLKHKSAVFINLPMVLAGYANNIIWLTYGSLIQNWFMISINIFFFSMSTFTLVLYHIYDPKTHPLKDGWDTNNSEEDDVQLQIAVDPSDADKGKMNFNLPSPQYEAMRSPIAPARID
;
A
#
# COMPACT_ATOMS: atom_id res chain seq x y z
N MET A 1 37.18 7.06 -7.34
CA MET A 1 36.08 7.57 -8.19
C MET A 1 34.85 6.64 -8.22
N SER A 2 35.01 5.31 -8.17
CA SER A 2 33.88 4.35 -8.24
C SER A 2 32.80 4.51 -7.15
N HIS A 3 33.18 4.73 -5.88
CA HIS A 3 32.22 4.82 -4.78
C HIS A 3 31.27 6.03 -4.88
N ALA A 4 31.81 7.22 -5.17
CA ALA A 4 30.99 8.43 -5.30
C ALA A 4 30.01 8.34 -6.48
N THR A 5 30.45 7.76 -7.60
CA THR A 5 29.58 7.49 -8.76
C THR A 5 28.48 6.48 -8.40
N ALA A 6 28.82 5.40 -7.70
CA ALA A 6 27.82 4.42 -7.25
C ALA A 6 26.77 5.05 -6.33
N VAL A 7 27.20 5.86 -5.35
CA VAL A 7 26.30 6.62 -4.47
C VAL A 7 25.36 7.50 -5.29
N LEU A 8 25.85 8.22 -6.30
CA LEU A 8 25.02 9.09 -7.13
C LEU A 8 23.99 8.30 -7.94
N VAL A 9 24.39 7.19 -8.57
CA VAL A 9 23.50 6.35 -9.36
C VAL A 9 22.37 5.80 -8.49
N PHE A 10 22.70 5.18 -7.36
CA PHE A 10 21.69 4.61 -6.46
C PHE A 10 20.82 5.67 -5.79
N ARG A 11 21.35 6.88 -5.58
CA ARG A 11 20.58 8.03 -5.08
C ARG A 11 19.49 8.45 -6.07
N ILE A 12 19.81 8.51 -7.37
CA ILE A 12 18.85 8.83 -8.42
C ILE A 12 17.84 7.68 -8.57
N LEU A 13 18.31 6.43 -8.60
CA LEU A 13 17.44 5.26 -8.70
C LEU A 13 16.45 5.16 -7.53
N ALA A 14 16.90 5.39 -6.29
CA ALA A 14 16.04 5.37 -5.10
C ALA A 14 14.98 6.47 -5.15
N GLY A 15 15.34 7.67 -5.63
CA GLY A 15 14.38 8.75 -5.86
C GLY A 15 13.33 8.38 -6.90
N CYS A 16 13.75 7.86 -8.05
CA CYS A 16 12.85 7.41 -9.11
C CYS A 16 11.94 6.26 -8.64
N SER A 17 12.50 5.25 -7.96
CA SER A 17 11.74 4.07 -7.51
C SER A 17 10.67 4.46 -6.48
N TYR A 18 11.00 5.36 -5.55
CA TYR A 18 10.03 5.90 -4.60
C TYR A 18 8.91 6.67 -5.30
N LEU A 19 9.22 7.54 -6.27
CA LEU A 19 8.19 8.28 -7.01
C LEU A 19 7.27 7.34 -7.79
N VAL A 20 7.79 6.26 -8.38
CA VAL A 20 6.97 5.23 -9.02
C VAL A 20 6.06 4.56 -7.99
N MET A 21 6.59 4.12 -6.86
CA MET A 21 5.78 3.50 -5.79
C MET A 21 4.72 4.46 -5.22
N LEU A 22 5.04 5.75 -5.10
CA LEU A 22 4.13 6.81 -4.63
C LEU A 22 2.91 6.98 -5.56
N THR A 23 3.05 6.66 -6.85
CA THR A 23 1.92 6.69 -7.78
C THR A 23 1.03 5.45 -7.71
N SER A 24 1.41 4.40 -6.97
CA SER A 24 0.61 3.17 -6.85
C SER A 24 -0.85 3.41 -6.39
N PRO A 25 -1.12 4.24 -5.35
CA PRO A 25 -2.50 4.52 -4.93
C PRO A 25 -3.29 5.38 -5.91
N SER A 26 -2.64 6.04 -6.87
CA SER A 26 -3.27 7.01 -7.79
C SER A 26 -4.40 6.37 -8.61
N LEU A 27 -4.23 5.12 -9.03
CA LEU A 27 -5.24 4.38 -9.79
C LEU A 27 -6.47 4.10 -8.94
N ASN A 28 -6.28 3.79 -7.66
CA ASN A 28 -7.37 3.54 -6.72
C ASN A 28 -8.14 4.83 -6.44
N ILE A 29 -7.43 5.91 -6.18
CA ILE A 29 -8.02 7.23 -5.97
C ILE A 29 -8.74 7.73 -7.23
N TYR A 30 -8.22 7.45 -8.42
CA TYR A 30 -8.89 7.77 -9.68
C TYR A 30 -10.21 7.00 -9.83
N ARG A 31 -10.25 5.71 -9.42
CA ARG A 31 -11.49 4.92 -9.39
C ARG A 31 -12.50 5.51 -8.40
N VAL A 32 -12.07 5.90 -7.21
CA VAL A 32 -12.93 6.59 -6.23
C VAL A 32 -13.49 7.89 -6.81
N TYR A 33 -12.65 8.68 -7.48
CA TYR A 33 -13.07 9.91 -8.14
C TYR A 33 -14.11 9.68 -9.24
N LYS A 34 -13.96 8.61 -10.04
CA LYS A 34 -14.89 8.26 -11.12
C LYS A 34 -16.19 7.67 -10.58
N ALA A 35 -16.10 6.77 -9.60
CA ALA A 35 -17.24 6.10 -8.97
C ALA A 35 -18.01 7.01 -8.00
N LYS A 36 -17.42 8.15 -7.59
CA LYS A 36 -17.97 9.09 -6.61
C LYS A 36 -18.28 8.45 -5.25
N SER A 37 -17.64 7.32 -4.97
CA SER A 37 -17.79 6.54 -3.76
C SER A 37 -16.47 5.82 -3.47
N VAL A 38 -16.11 5.76 -2.19
CA VAL A 38 -14.93 5.05 -1.69
C VAL A 38 -15.14 3.52 -1.67
N GLY A 39 -16.39 3.05 -1.57
CA GLY A 39 -16.69 1.64 -1.34
C GLY A 39 -16.20 1.16 0.03
N VAL A 40 -15.70 -0.08 0.07
CA VAL A 40 -15.18 -0.74 1.30
C VAL A 40 -13.69 -0.49 1.55
N GLN A 41 -13.05 0.39 0.77
CA GLN A 41 -11.61 0.65 0.90
C GLN A 41 -11.27 1.32 2.23
N SER A 42 -10.27 0.80 2.93
CA SER A 42 -9.80 1.40 4.18
C SER A 42 -9.04 2.71 3.91
N ILE A 43 -9.21 3.68 4.81
CA ILE A 43 -8.40 4.91 4.81
C ILE A 43 -6.97 4.68 5.31
N PHE A 44 -6.76 3.59 6.07
CA PHE A 44 -5.53 3.33 6.81
C PHE A 44 -4.26 3.42 5.92
N PRO A 45 -4.20 2.83 4.71
CA PRO A 45 -3.03 2.95 3.85
C PRO A 45 -2.69 4.40 3.46
N LEU A 46 -3.70 5.28 3.29
CA LEU A 46 -3.50 6.68 2.89
C LEU A 46 -2.99 7.54 4.05
N VAL A 47 -3.52 7.35 5.26
CA VAL A 47 -3.02 8.07 6.45
C VAL A 47 -1.63 7.57 6.86
N SER A 48 -1.38 6.27 6.75
CA SER A 48 -0.06 5.69 6.99
C SER A 48 0.96 6.16 5.94
N LEU A 49 0.54 6.36 4.68
CA LEU A 49 1.40 6.93 3.64
C LEU A 49 1.81 8.37 3.96
N LEU A 50 0.86 9.20 4.44
CA LEU A 50 1.15 10.56 4.90
C LEU A 50 2.12 10.54 6.10
N ALA A 51 1.85 9.73 7.12
CA ALA A 51 2.71 9.62 8.29
C ALA A 51 4.14 9.18 7.91
N ASN A 52 4.24 8.10 7.12
CA ASN A 52 5.51 7.59 6.63
C ASN A 52 6.26 8.65 5.83
N SER A 53 5.56 9.37 4.95
CA SER A 53 6.22 10.36 4.10
C SER A 53 6.76 11.54 4.89
N HIS A 54 5.98 12.04 5.84
CA HIS A 54 6.35 13.18 6.64
C HIS A 54 7.52 12.88 7.57
N ILE A 55 7.51 11.71 8.21
CA ILE A 55 8.55 11.33 9.17
C ILE A 55 9.88 11.07 8.43
N TRP A 56 9.86 10.41 7.27
CA TRP A 56 11.06 10.24 6.45
C TRP A 56 11.60 11.56 5.90
N MET A 57 10.71 12.49 5.52
CA MET A 57 11.12 13.85 5.13
C MET A 57 11.84 14.56 6.27
N MET A 58 11.27 14.57 7.48
CA MET A 58 11.89 15.21 8.65
C MET A 58 13.18 14.51 9.09
N TYR A 59 13.24 13.19 8.98
CA TYR A 59 14.47 12.42 9.15
C TYR A 59 15.55 12.86 8.14
N GLY A 60 15.22 12.93 6.86
CA GLY A 60 16.13 13.38 5.79
C GLY A 60 16.66 14.79 6.04
N TYR A 61 15.81 15.69 6.52
CA TYR A 61 16.21 17.04 6.94
C TYR A 61 17.26 17.00 8.07
N LEU A 62 17.01 16.26 9.15
CA LEU A 62 17.95 16.19 10.28
C LEU A 62 19.24 15.46 9.93
N ALA A 63 19.15 14.35 9.20
CA ALA A 63 20.29 13.55 8.73
C ALA A 63 21.09 14.22 7.59
N LYS A 64 20.66 15.40 7.10
CA LYS A 64 21.25 16.13 5.97
C LYS A 64 21.28 15.33 4.66
N ILE A 65 20.29 14.46 4.46
CA ILE A 65 20.09 13.66 3.25
C ILE A 65 19.02 14.34 2.40
N TYR A 66 19.41 15.42 1.72
CA TYR A 66 18.44 16.27 0.99
C TYR A 66 17.82 15.57 -0.22
N PHE A 67 18.60 14.78 -0.97
CA PHE A 67 18.13 13.99 -2.10
C PHE A 67 18.61 12.52 -1.95
N PRO A 68 17.71 11.51 -2.13
CA PRO A 68 16.29 11.63 -2.46
C PRO A 68 15.38 11.82 -1.24
N VAL A 69 15.89 11.59 -0.02
CA VAL A 69 15.03 11.39 1.16
C VAL A 69 14.19 12.61 1.49
N PHE A 70 14.77 13.78 1.74
CA PHE A 70 13.95 14.96 2.02
C PHE A 70 13.06 15.35 0.83
N SER A 71 13.64 15.49 -0.37
CA SER A 71 12.94 16.02 -1.54
C SER A 71 11.82 15.12 -2.07
N CYS A 72 12.07 13.81 -2.21
CA CYS A 72 11.08 12.90 -2.78
C CYS A 72 9.97 12.63 -1.78
N PHE A 73 10.27 12.49 -0.49
CA PHE A 73 9.24 12.29 0.52
C PHE A 73 8.42 13.57 0.79
N LEU A 74 8.97 14.77 0.55
CA LEU A 74 8.18 16.00 0.50
C LEU A 74 7.15 15.95 -0.64
N VAL A 75 7.51 15.43 -1.83
CA VAL A 75 6.53 15.16 -2.90
C VAL A 75 5.50 14.12 -2.45
N GLY A 76 5.95 13.12 -1.68
CA GLY A 76 5.10 12.13 -1.00
C GLY A 76 4.02 12.75 -0.12
N ASP A 77 4.39 13.72 0.72
CA ASP A 77 3.47 14.44 1.59
C ASP A 77 2.38 15.16 0.80
N PHE A 78 2.77 15.91 -0.25
CA PHE A 78 1.80 16.61 -1.09
C PHE A 78 0.87 15.63 -1.81
N ALA A 79 1.41 14.54 -2.36
CA ALA A 79 0.62 13.51 -3.02
C ALA A 79 -0.35 12.83 -2.04
N ALA A 80 0.10 12.47 -0.85
CA ALA A 80 -0.72 11.87 0.19
C ALA A 80 -1.85 12.81 0.65
N ALA A 81 -1.56 14.11 0.79
CA ALA A 81 -2.58 15.12 1.09
C ALA A 81 -3.66 15.21 -0.01
N ILE A 82 -3.25 15.17 -1.29
CA ILE A 82 -4.19 15.14 -2.42
C ILE A 82 -5.05 13.86 -2.40
N TYR A 83 -4.44 12.69 -2.18
CA TYR A 83 -5.16 11.42 -2.10
C TYR A 83 -6.18 11.42 -0.96
N LEU A 84 -5.79 11.92 0.22
CA LEU A 84 -6.69 12.04 1.38
C LEU A 84 -7.82 13.04 1.14
N ALA A 85 -7.55 14.17 0.46
CA ALA A 85 -8.58 15.16 0.12
C ALA A 85 -9.65 14.56 -0.81
N ILE A 86 -9.23 13.80 -1.83
CA ILE A 86 -10.14 13.12 -2.75
C ILE A 86 -10.93 12.03 -1.99
N TYR A 87 -10.25 11.21 -1.19
CA TYR A 87 -10.90 10.16 -0.39
C TYR A 87 -11.95 10.74 0.57
N TYR A 88 -11.60 11.81 1.29
CA TYR A 88 -12.52 12.53 2.18
C TYR A 88 -13.78 13.04 1.44
N ARG A 89 -13.60 13.60 0.24
CA ARG A 89 -14.70 14.19 -0.54
C ARG A 89 -15.77 13.18 -0.95
N TYR A 90 -15.38 11.92 -1.15
CA TYR A 90 -16.26 10.83 -1.61
C TYR A 90 -16.53 9.76 -0.55
N SER A 91 -16.04 9.95 0.67
CA SER A 91 -16.34 9.05 1.79
C SER A 91 -17.71 9.35 2.39
N ASN A 92 -18.46 8.28 2.66
CA ASN A 92 -19.74 8.35 3.37
C ASN A 92 -19.53 8.58 4.88
N ASN A 93 -18.45 8.05 5.46
CA ASN A 93 -18.17 8.13 6.89
C ASN A 93 -17.13 9.22 7.21
N ARG A 94 -17.50 10.48 6.92
CA ARG A 94 -16.59 11.64 7.07
C ARG A 94 -16.08 11.83 8.50
N GLY A 95 -16.88 11.50 9.51
CA GLY A 95 -16.48 11.60 10.91
C GLY A 95 -15.35 10.64 11.28
N TYR A 96 -15.36 9.41 10.75
CA TYR A 96 -14.24 8.50 10.89
C TYR A 96 -12.99 9.01 10.16
N VAL A 97 -13.14 9.45 8.90
CA VAL A 97 -12.03 9.97 8.08
C VAL A 97 -11.34 11.16 8.74
N VAL A 98 -12.11 12.16 9.19
CA VAL A 98 -11.55 13.35 9.84
C VAL A 98 -10.82 12.99 11.12
N ARG A 99 -11.36 12.08 11.94
CA ARG A 99 -10.66 11.62 13.15
C ARG A 99 -9.33 10.96 12.81
N SER A 100 -9.30 10.05 11.83
CA SER A 100 -8.05 9.39 11.41
C SER A 100 -7.01 10.36 10.86
N ILE A 101 -7.43 11.32 10.02
CA ILE A 101 -6.56 12.38 9.50
C ILE A 101 -6.07 13.28 10.65
N ALA A 102 -6.95 13.74 11.53
CA ALA A 102 -6.60 14.62 12.65
C ALA A 102 -5.60 13.96 13.60
N THR A 103 -5.82 12.70 13.98
CA THR A 103 -4.88 11.93 14.80
C THR A 103 -3.51 11.86 14.14
N THR A 104 -3.47 11.57 12.83
CA THR A 104 -2.21 11.50 12.08
C THR A 104 -1.51 12.85 12.02
N VAL A 105 -2.25 13.94 11.72
CA VAL A 105 -1.74 15.31 11.68
C VAL A 105 -1.17 15.75 13.02
N VAL A 106 -1.83 15.42 14.13
CA VAL A 106 -1.32 15.71 15.48
C VAL A 106 -0.01 14.99 15.75
N ILE A 107 0.07 13.69 15.43
CA ILE A 107 1.30 12.90 15.62
C ILE A 107 2.46 13.50 14.81
N ILE A 108 2.25 13.75 13.51
CA ILE A 108 3.31 14.30 12.66
C ILE A 108 3.67 15.72 13.07
N ALA A 109 2.72 16.55 13.55
CA ALA A 109 3.02 17.89 14.04
C ALA A 109 3.88 17.87 15.30
N ILE A 110 3.62 16.94 16.24
CA ILE A 110 4.46 16.75 17.44
C ILE A 110 5.88 16.33 17.04
N LEU A 111 6.01 15.34 16.16
CA LEU A 111 7.32 14.87 15.67
C LEU A 111 8.07 15.96 14.90
N SER A 112 7.36 16.77 14.12
CA SER A 112 7.94 17.90 13.39
C SER A 112 8.40 19.02 14.31
N ALA A 113 7.61 19.36 15.34
CA ALA A 113 8.04 20.30 16.37
C ALA A 113 9.31 19.78 17.08
N TYR A 114 9.33 18.51 17.47
CA TYR A 114 10.52 17.87 18.05
C TYR A 114 11.74 17.97 17.11
N ALA A 115 11.57 17.67 15.84
CA ALA A 115 12.66 17.74 14.87
C ALA A 115 13.15 19.17 14.60
N ILE A 116 12.26 20.17 14.57
CA ILE A 116 12.64 21.58 14.41
C ILE A 116 13.42 22.05 15.64
N VAL A 117 12.90 21.82 16.85
CA VAL A 117 13.54 22.21 18.11
C VAL A 117 14.89 21.50 18.27
N GLY A 118 14.96 20.20 17.94
CA GLY A 118 16.19 19.41 17.96
C GLY A 118 17.19 19.83 16.87
N GLY A 119 16.72 20.23 15.70
CA GLY A 119 17.56 20.76 14.62
C GLY A 119 18.16 22.13 14.92
N LEU A 120 17.43 22.95 15.70
CA LEU A 120 17.87 24.27 16.18
C LEU A 120 18.76 24.20 17.45
N GLY A 121 18.86 23.03 18.09
CA GLY A 121 19.74 22.80 19.24
C GLY A 121 19.12 23.13 20.61
N TYR A 122 17.82 23.41 20.68
CA TYR A 122 17.14 23.76 21.93
C TYR A 122 16.81 22.54 22.83
N THR A 123 16.96 21.31 22.34
CA THR A 123 16.66 20.09 23.11
C THR A 123 17.80 19.62 24.03
N ASN A 124 18.93 20.34 24.08
CA ASN A 124 20.20 19.85 24.69
C ASN A 124 20.69 18.51 24.10
N GLN A 125 20.12 18.06 22.98
CA GLN A 125 20.52 16.86 22.27
C GLN A 125 21.30 17.25 21.00
N SER A 126 22.21 16.38 20.57
CA SER A 126 22.85 16.56 19.27
C SER A 126 21.83 16.36 18.14
N ARG A 127 22.00 17.06 17.02
CA ARG A 127 21.18 16.87 15.80
C ARG A 127 21.17 15.40 15.36
N HIS A 128 22.26 14.68 15.58
CA HIS A 128 22.34 13.25 15.33
C HIS A 128 21.40 12.45 16.26
N GLY A 129 21.39 12.74 17.56
CA GLY A 129 20.46 12.11 18.50
C GLY A 129 18.99 12.35 18.13
N ALA A 130 18.64 13.58 17.73
CA ALA A 130 17.30 13.89 17.23
C ALA A 130 16.96 13.10 15.95
N SER A 131 17.91 12.97 15.02
CA SER A 131 17.74 12.17 13.81
C SER A 131 17.56 10.68 14.09
N THR A 132 18.24 10.14 15.11
CA THR A 132 18.12 8.75 15.54
C THR A 132 16.70 8.45 16.05
N VAL A 133 16.15 9.33 16.89
CA VAL A 133 14.77 9.19 17.37
C VAL A 133 13.77 9.21 16.21
N LEU A 134 13.93 10.15 15.26
CA LEU A 134 13.07 10.17 14.08
C LEU A 134 13.27 8.97 13.15
N GLY A 135 14.48 8.40 13.08
CA GLY A 135 14.74 7.17 12.34
C GLY A 135 13.92 6.00 12.86
N PHE A 136 13.82 5.84 14.18
CA PHE A 136 12.96 4.82 14.79
C PHE A 136 11.48 5.02 14.45
N PHE A 137 10.98 6.26 14.54
CA PHE A 137 9.59 6.55 14.14
C PHE A 137 9.37 6.36 12.64
N ALA A 138 10.38 6.63 11.80
CA ALA A 138 10.31 6.41 10.36
C ALA A 138 10.16 4.93 10.03
N ASP A 139 10.95 4.07 10.68
CA ASP A 139 10.86 2.61 10.52
C ASP A 139 9.49 2.08 10.99
N ILE A 140 9.00 2.54 12.15
CA ILE A 140 7.65 2.18 12.64
C ILE A 140 6.57 2.61 11.64
N ALA A 141 6.64 3.84 11.14
CA ALA A 141 5.67 4.35 10.17
C ALA A 141 5.73 3.56 8.85
N SER A 142 6.91 3.15 8.41
CA SER A 142 7.10 2.24 7.28
C SER A 142 6.46 0.89 7.54
N LEU A 143 6.67 0.28 8.70
CA LEU A 143 6.01 -0.99 9.07
C LEU A 143 4.49 -0.85 9.04
N CYS A 144 3.94 0.23 9.61
CA CYS A 144 2.50 0.52 9.58
C CYS A 144 1.96 0.66 8.15
N LEU A 145 2.69 1.35 7.26
CA LEU A 145 2.31 1.46 5.85
C LEU A 145 2.25 0.09 5.16
N TYR A 146 3.18 -0.80 5.50
CA TYR A 146 3.24 -2.16 4.95
C TYR A 146 2.31 -3.16 5.66
N CYS A 147 1.57 -2.77 6.70
CA CYS A 147 0.60 -3.67 7.34
C CYS A 147 -0.48 -4.16 6.36
N ALA A 148 -0.98 -3.31 5.47
CA ALA A 148 -2.02 -3.68 4.50
C ALA A 148 -1.56 -4.81 3.54
N PRO A 149 -0.40 -4.73 2.86
CA PRO A 149 0.08 -5.87 2.07
C PRO A 149 0.46 -7.09 2.92
N MET A 150 0.89 -6.91 4.18
CA MET A 150 1.14 -8.03 5.10
C MET A 150 -0.12 -8.79 5.50
N GLU A 151 -1.26 -8.12 5.62
CA GLU A 151 -2.55 -8.77 5.88
C GLU A 151 -2.95 -9.71 4.73
N LYS A 152 -2.74 -9.28 3.48
CA LYS A 152 -3.00 -10.14 2.31
C LYS A 152 -2.13 -11.39 2.33
N LEU A 153 -0.88 -11.29 2.78
CA LEU A 153 -0.01 -12.46 2.97
C LEU A 153 -0.57 -13.44 4.03
N PHE A 154 -1.15 -12.92 5.12
CA PHE A 154 -1.84 -13.76 6.10
C PHE A 154 -3.07 -14.47 5.51
N GLN A 155 -3.84 -13.79 4.66
CA GLN A 155 -4.96 -14.39 3.93
C GLN A 155 -4.48 -15.54 3.02
N VAL A 156 -3.35 -15.38 2.32
CA VAL A 156 -2.77 -16.45 1.48
C VAL A 156 -2.41 -17.69 2.29
N LEU A 157 -1.80 -17.51 3.47
CA LEU A 157 -1.48 -18.63 4.37
C LEU A 157 -2.73 -19.31 4.93
N LYS A 158 -3.72 -18.52 5.34
CA LYS A 158 -4.98 -19.01 5.91
C LYS A 158 -5.80 -19.80 4.89
N HIS A 159 -5.88 -19.29 3.67
CA HIS A 159 -6.72 -19.84 2.61
C HIS A 159 -5.97 -20.74 1.64
N LYS A 160 -4.64 -20.85 1.78
CA LYS A 160 -3.75 -21.65 0.94
C LYS A 160 -3.92 -21.37 -0.56
N SER A 161 -4.12 -20.10 -0.90
CA SER A 161 -4.32 -19.67 -2.29
C SER A 161 -3.72 -18.29 -2.51
N ALA A 162 -2.95 -18.15 -3.59
CA ALA A 162 -2.26 -16.91 -3.95
C ALA A 162 -3.09 -15.98 -4.87
N VAL A 163 -4.40 -16.21 -5.02
CA VAL A 163 -5.29 -15.43 -5.92
C VAL A 163 -5.30 -13.93 -5.59
N PHE A 164 -5.08 -13.56 -4.32
CA PHE A 164 -5.05 -12.17 -3.88
C PHE A 164 -3.69 -11.47 -4.09
N ILE A 165 -2.66 -12.18 -4.55
CA ILE A 165 -1.32 -11.62 -4.75
C ILE A 165 -1.22 -11.02 -6.16
N ASN A 166 -1.00 -9.71 -6.25
CA ASN A 166 -0.58 -9.06 -7.48
C ASN A 166 0.94 -9.24 -7.69
N LEU A 167 1.33 -10.25 -8.46
CA LEU A 167 2.73 -10.58 -8.70
C LEU A 167 3.55 -9.41 -9.28
N PRO A 168 3.08 -8.65 -10.30
CA PRO A 168 3.79 -7.46 -10.77
C PRO A 168 4.11 -6.45 -9.66
N MET A 169 3.17 -6.21 -8.74
CA MET A 169 3.36 -5.26 -7.66
C MET A 169 4.36 -5.78 -6.61
N VAL A 170 4.34 -7.08 -6.30
CA VAL A 170 5.34 -7.71 -5.41
C VAL A 170 6.74 -7.62 -6.00
N LEU A 171 6.90 -7.88 -7.30
CA LEU A 171 8.19 -7.77 -8.00
C LEU A 171 8.70 -6.32 -8.05
N ALA A 172 7.80 -5.36 -8.29
CA ALA A 172 8.15 -3.94 -8.24
C ALA A 172 8.61 -3.51 -6.83
N GLY A 173 7.90 -3.96 -5.78
CA GLY A 173 8.29 -3.73 -4.39
C GLY A 173 9.64 -4.39 -4.04
N TYR A 174 9.87 -5.61 -4.51
CA TYR A 174 11.13 -6.33 -4.30
C TYR A 174 12.32 -5.58 -4.92
N ALA A 175 12.19 -5.13 -6.17
CA ALA A 175 13.22 -4.32 -6.84
C ALA A 175 13.45 -2.98 -6.12
N ASN A 176 12.38 -2.32 -5.66
CA ASN A 176 12.48 -1.10 -4.87
C ASN A 176 13.28 -1.32 -3.58
N ASN A 177 13.00 -2.40 -2.84
CA ASN A 177 13.71 -2.72 -1.60
C ASN A 177 15.21 -2.98 -1.85
N ILE A 178 15.58 -3.62 -2.96
CA ILE A 178 17.00 -3.81 -3.33
C ILE A 178 17.70 -2.48 -3.59
N ILE A 179 17.05 -1.57 -4.33
CA ILE A 179 17.60 -0.23 -4.63
C ILE A 179 17.84 0.54 -3.32
N TRP A 180 16.84 0.56 -2.44
CA TRP A 180 16.91 1.28 -1.16
C TRP A 180 17.87 0.64 -0.17
N LEU A 181 17.95 -0.70 -0.12
CA LEU A 181 18.93 -1.43 0.68
C LEU A 181 20.36 -1.12 0.22
N THR A 182 20.59 -1.12 -1.08
CA THR A 182 21.90 -0.81 -1.66
C THR A 182 22.26 0.66 -1.41
N TYR A 183 21.31 1.58 -1.61
CA TYR A 183 21.50 3.00 -1.31
C TYR A 183 21.84 3.24 0.17
N GLY A 184 21.05 2.67 1.08
CA GLY A 184 21.26 2.74 2.53
C GLY A 184 22.63 2.19 2.94
N SER A 185 23.05 1.08 2.33
CA SER A 185 24.39 0.49 2.54
C SER A 185 25.51 1.41 2.08
N LEU A 186 25.36 2.06 0.92
CA LEU A 186 26.35 2.99 0.38
C LEU A 186 26.53 4.26 1.23
N ILE A 187 25.47 4.71 1.91
CA ILE A 187 25.54 5.86 2.83
C ILE A 187 25.68 5.45 4.30
N GLN A 188 25.89 4.15 4.59
CA GLN A 188 26.03 3.59 5.93
C GLN A 188 24.87 3.99 6.88
N ASN A 189 23.64 4.01 6.35
CA ASN A 189 22.45 4.40 7.09
C ASN A 189 21.70 3.17 7.60
N TRP A 190 21.89 2.86 8.89
CA TRP A 190 21.33 1.67 9.52
C TRP A 190 19.80 1.61 9.53
N PHE A 191 19.10 2.75 9.66
CA PHE A 191 17.64 2.78 9.62
C PHE A 191 17.13 2.30 8.27
N MET A 192 17.64 2.88 7.18
CA MET A 192 17.29 2.46 5.81
C MET A 192 17.64 1.00 5.55
N ILE A 193 18.82 0.54 5.99
CA ILE A 193 19.23 -0.86 5.82
C ILE A 193 18.24 -1.78 6.54
N SER A 194 17.93 -1.49 7.81
CA SER A 194 17.14 -2.37 8.66
C SER A 194 15.72 -2.59 8.12
N ILE A 195 15.02 -1.51 7.76
CA ILE A 195 13.64 -1.59 7.28
C ILE A 195 13.56 -2.24 5.88
N ASN A 196 14.55 -1.98 5.01
CA ASN A 196 14.56 -2.57 3.67
C ASN A 196 14.95 -4.05 3.68
N ILE A 197 15.81 -4.51 4.61
CA ILE A 197 16.05 -5.94 4.83
C ILE A 197 14.73 -6.62 5.22
N PHE A 198 13.98 -6.04 6.16
CA PHE A 198 12.71 -6.59 6.58
C PHE A 198 11.73 -6.73 5.40
N PHE A 199 11.53 -5.67 4.61
CA PHE A 199 10.63 -5.75 3.45
C PHE A 199 11.15 -6.66 2.34
N PHE A 200 12.46 -6.72 2.12
CA PHE A 200 13.06 -7.66 1.19
C PHE A 200 12.77 -9.12 1.60
N SER A 201 12.94 -9.46 2.87
CA SER A 201 12.60 -10.78 3.41
C SER A 201 11.12 -11.11 3.25
N MET A 202 10.23 -10.15 3.56
CA MET A 202 8.78 -10.32 3.40
C MET A 202 8.37 -10.50 1.93
N SER A 203 8.92 -9.72 1.02
CA SER A 203 8.69 -9.88 -0.43
C SER A 203 9.21 -11.23 -0.94
N THR A 204 10.39 -11.66 -0.48
CA THR A 204 10.94 -12.99 -0.83
C THR A 204 9.99 -14.10 -0.37
N PHE A 205 9.54 -14.02 0.88
CA PHE A 205 8.58 -14.98 1.42
C PHE A 205 7.26 -14.99 0.65
N THR A 206 6.76 -13.82 0.24
CA THR A 206 5.56 -13.70 -0.60
C THR A 206 5.72 -14.40 -1.95
N LEU A 207 6.88 -14.26 -2.61
CA LEU A 207 7.19 -14.93 -3.87
C LEU A 207 7.28 -16.46 -3.71
N VAL A 208 7.85 -16.94 -2.61
CA VAL A 208 7.89 -18.37 -2.28
C VAL A 208 6.47 -18.92 -2.08
N LEU A 209 5.62 -18.22 -1.33
CA LEU A 209 4.23 -18.63 -1.14
C LEU A 209 3.45 -18.64 -2.44
N TYR A 210 3.67 -17.64 -3.32
CA TYR A 210 3.05 -17.61 -4.64
C TYR A 210 3.41 -18.85 -5.47
N HIS A 211 4.66 -19.31 -5.39
CA HIS A 211 5.11 -20.52 -6.10
C HIS A 211 4.51 -21.81 -5.50
N ILE A 212 4.34 -21.88 -4.17
CA ILE A 212 3.78 -23.06 -3.50
C ILE A 212 2.26 -23.15 -3.69
N TYR A 213 1.56 -22.03 -3.54
CA TYR A 213 0.10 -21.92 -3.61
C TYR A 213 -0.35 -21.33 -4.95
N ASP A 214 0.29 -21.76 -6.05
CA ASP A 214 0.03 -21.24 -7.40
C ASP A 214 -1.49 -21.21 -7.64
N PRO A 215 -2.07 -20.05 -8.01
CA PRO A 215 -3.51 -19.90 -8.22
C PRO A 215 -4.12 -20.95 -9.16
N LYS A 216 -3.32 -21.52 -10.07
CA LYS A 216 -3.75 -22.57 -11.00
C LYS A 216 -3.88 -23.96 -10.35
N THR A 217 -3.11 -24.21 -9.29
CA THR A 217 -3.07 -25.52 -8.60
C THR A 217 -3.88 -25.52 -7.31
N HIS A 218 -4.05 -24.35 -6.69
CA HIS A 218 -4.80 -24.16 -5.45
C HIS A 218 -5.85 -23.04 -5.62
N PRO A 219 -6.91 -23.28 -6.42
CA PRO A 219 -8.01 -22.34 -6.54
C PRO A 219 -8.73 -22.18 -5.19
N LEU A 220 -9.34 -21.02 -4.98
CA LEU A 220 -10.15 -20.75 -3.80
C LEU A 220 -11.31 -21.77 -3.73
N LYS A 221 -11.62 -22.27 -2.53
CA LYS A 221 -12.75 -23.19 -2.33
C LYS A 221 -14.07 -22.46 -2.61
N ASP A 222 -14.98 -23.11 -3.32
CA ASP A 222 -16.33 -22.58 -3.61
C ASP A 222 -17.05 -22.16 -2.32
N GLY A 223 -17.56 -20.92 -2.28
CA GLY A 223 -18.26 -20.33 -1.13
C GLY A 223 -17.55 -19.20 -0.39
N TRP A 224 -16.41 -18.68 -0.90
CA TRP A 224 -15.80 -17.46 -0.37
C TRP A 224 -16.75 -16.25 -0.49
N ASP A 225 -17.43 -16.12 -1.63
CA ASP A 225 -18.28 -14.99 -1.97
C ASP A 225 -19.49 -14.83 -1.02
N THR A 226 -19.87 -15.90 -0.30
CA THR A 226 -21.10 -15.91 0.51
C THR A 226 -20.91 -15.46 1.96
N ASN A 227 -19.67 -15.25 2.45
CA ASN A 227 -19.45 -14.89 3.87
C ASN A 227 -18.42 -13.79 4.16
N ASN A 228 -17.70 -13.26 3.17
CA ASN A 228 -16.73 -12.17 3.38
C ASN A 228 -16.95 -11.03 2.37
N SER A 229 -18.03 -10.26 2.55
CA SER A 229 -18.25 -8.99 1.86
C SER A 229 -17.50 -7.81 2.50
N GLU A 230 -16.33 -8.05 3.10
CA GLU A 230 -15.51 -7.02 3.73
C GLU A 230 -14.04 -7.20 3.30
N GLU A 231 -13.53 -6.19 2.57
CA GLU A 231 -12.11 -5.94 2.23
C GLU A 231 -11.52 -6.51 0.93
N ASP A 232 -12.10 -6.08 -0.20
CA ASP A 232 -11.35 -5.98 -1.46
C ASP A 232 -10.69 -4.61 -1.62
N ASP A 233 -9.45 -4.54 -1.13
CA ASP A 233 -8.51 -3.47 -1.45
C ASP A 233 -8.04 -3.61 -2.90
N VAL A 234 -8.18 -2.52 -3.63
CA VAL A 234 -8.03 -2.49 -5.08
C VAL A 234 -6.59 -2.72 -5.50
N GLN A 235 -6.37 -3.79 -6.26
CA GLN A 235 -5.26 -3.91 -7.18
C GLN A 235 -5.77 -4.31 -8.56
N LEU A 236 -5.09 -3.83 -9.61
CA LEU A 236 -5.35 -4.24 -10.99
C LEU A 236 -5.18 -5.75 -11.13
N GLN A 237 -6.28 -6.48 -11.20
CA GLN A 237 -6.33 -7.64 -12.08
C GLN A 237 -6.35 -7.08 -13.50
N ILE A 238 -5.18 -7.02 -14.14
CA ILE A 238 -5.16 -7.09 -15.61
C ILE A 238 -5.53 -8.54 -15.89
N ALA A 239 -6.83 -8.79 -16.04
CA ALA A 239 -7.26 -9.94 -16.81
C ALA A 239 -6.67 -9.72 -18.21
N VAL A 240 -5.57 -10.42 -18.51
CA VAL A 240 -5.13 -10.60 -19.88
C VAL A 240 -6.21 -11.46 -20.50
N ASP A 241 -7.19 -10.80 -21.12
CA ASP A 241 -8.14 -11.45 -22.00
C ASP A 241 -7.32 -11.97 -23.19
N PRO A 242 -7.16 -13.29 -23.38
CA PRO A 242 -6.50 -13.81 -24.56
C PRO A 242 -7.54 -13.82 -25.69
N SER A 243 -7.93 -12.64 -26.18
CA SER A 243 -8.61 -12.53 -27.48
C SER A 243 -7.58 -12.18 -28.54
N ASP A 244 -7.16 -13.21 -29.27
CA ASP A 244 -7.13 -13.22 -30.75
C ASP A 244 -6.04 -14.16 -31.28
N ALA A 245 -6.28 -15.46 -31.14
CA ALA A 245 -5.82 -16.47 -32.09
C ALA A 245 -6.56 -17.80 -31.84
N ASP A 246 -7.79 -17.95 -32.35
CA ASP A 246 -8.08 -19.04 -33.30
C ASP A 246 -9.48 -18.89 -33.91
N LYS A 247 -9.58 -19.11 -35.22
CA LYS A 247 -10.84 -19.13 -35.95
C LYS A 247 -11.46 -20.51 -35.80
N GLY A 248 -12.47 -20.65 -34.96
CA GLY A 248 -13.26 -21.88 -34.87
C GLY A 248 -14.69 -21.60 -34.43
N LYS A 249 -15.65 -21.76 -35.34
CA LYS A 249 -17.09 -21.63 -35.07
C LYS A 249 -17.52 -22.55 -33.91
N MET A 250 -18.04 -21.97 -32.82
CA MET A 250 -19.00 -22.65 -31.94
C MET A 250 -20.09 -21.68 -31.52
N ASN A 251 -21.32 -21.97 -31.96
CA ASN A 251 -22.54 -21.32 -31.48
C ASN A 251 -22.80 -21.77 -30.04
N PHE A 252 -22.72 -20.86 -29.07
CA PHE A 252 -23.32 -21.06 -27.74
C PHE A 252 -24.48 -20.10 -27.57
N ASN A 253 -25.69 -20.59 -27.88
CA ASN A 253 -26.94 -19.99 -27.42
C ASN A 253 -27.09 -20.31 -25.93
N LEU A 254 -26.81 -19.36 -25.05
CA LEU A 254 -27.22 -19.42 -23.65
C LEU A 254 -28.53 -18.63 -23.49
N PRO A 255 -29.63 -19.25 -23.01
CA PRO A 255 -30.85 -18.52 -22.68
C PRO A 255 -30.58 -17.60 -21.48
N SER A 256 -31.03 -16.35 -21.57
CA SER A 256 -31.07 -15.39 -20.46
C SER A 256 -31.85 -15.96 -19.26
N PRO A 257 -31.40 -15.77 -18.00
CA PRO A 257 -32.14 -16.26 -16.84
C PRO A 257 -33.47 -15.50 -16.72
N GLN A 258 -34.58 -16.20 -16.94
CA GLN A 258 -35.91 -15.67 -16.61
C GLN A 258 -36.07 -15.69 -15.09
N TYR A 259 -36.34 -14.52 -14.51
CA TYR A 259 -36.83 -14.42 -13.13
C TYR A 259 -38.27 -14.92 -13.08
N GLU A 260 -38.45 -16.15 -12.62
CA GLU A 260 -39.76 -16.72 -12.34
C GLU A 260 -40.18 -16.31 -10.91
N ALA A 261 -41.21 -15.46 -10.80
CA ALA A 261 -41.72 -15.03 -9.50
C ALA A 261 -42.43 -16.21 -8.81
N MET A 262 -41.85 -16.73 -7.72
CA MET A 262 -42.48 -17.78 -6.92
C MET A 262 -43.81 -17.28 -6.32
N ARG A 263 -44.90 -18.02 -6.56
CA ARG A 263 -46.20 -17.78 -5.92
C ARG A 263 -46.16 -18.26 -4.47
N SER A 264 -46.69 -17.44 -3.56
CA SER A 264 -46.90 -17.78 -2.15
C SER A 264 -47.82 -18.99 -1.98
N PRO A 265 -47.54 -19.94 -1.06
CA PRO A 265 -48.46 -21.01 -0.74
C PRO A 265 -49.75 -20.46 -0.11
N ILE A 266 -50.90 -20.88 -0.63
CA ILE A 266 -52.21 -20.62 -0.02
C ILE A 266 -52.45 -21.74 1.00
N ALA A 267 -52.61 -21.39 2.28
CA ALA A 267 -53.06 -22.32 3.30
C ALA A 267 -54.55 -22.63 3.10
N PRO A 268 -55.00 -23.90 3.18
CA PRO A 268 -56.41 -24.22 3.09
C PRO A 268 -57.15 -23.79 4.37
N ALA A 269 -58.22 -23.01 4.21
CA ALA A 269 -59.15 -22.69 5.28
C ALA A 269 -59.85 -23.96 5.76
N ARG A 270 -59.66 -24.32 7.04
CA ARG A 270 -60.45 -25.35 7.71
C ARG A 270 -61.76 -24.71 8.16
N ILE A 271 -62.87 -25.18 7.61
CA ILE A 271 -64.22 -24.88 8.07
C ILE A 271 -64.58 -26.01 9.02
N ASP A 272 -64.70 -25.70 10.31
CA ASP A 272 -65.51 -26.42 11.29
C ASP A 272 -66.10 -25.36 12.24
#